data_AF-A0A2H6A270-F1
#
_entry.id   AF-A0A2H6A270-F1
#
_cell.length_a   1.000
_cell.length_b   1.000
_cell.length_c   1.000
_cell.angle_alpha   90.00
_cell.angle_beta   90.00
_cell.angle_gamma   90.00
#
_symmetry.space_group_name_H-M   'P 1'
#
loop_
_entity.id
_entity.type
_entity.pdbx_description
1 polymer ?
#
loop_
_entity_poly.entity_id
_entity_poly.type
_entity_poly.pdbx_seq_one_letter_code
_entity_poly.pdbx_strand_id
1 'polypeptide(L)'
;MPKSFDPPLSDIKTRRMGQLERGESRWEVLLETVHDPEVNAVRGRIHFVSGTKHRISAWIFLDWTEKEVQQRFQEFASNAQGLWNLLESLDR
;
A
#
# COMPACT_ATOMS: atom_id res chain seq x y z
N MET A 1 14.13 -9.04 17.89
CA MET A 1 13.05 -8.64 16.98
C MET A 1 13.47 -7.34 16.33
N PRO A 2 13.54 -7.21 14.99
CA PRO A 2 13.70 -5.90 14.39
C PRO A 2 12.51 -5.02 14.81
N LYS A 3 12.78 -3.75 15.11
CA LYS A 3 11.77 -2.78 15.56
C LYS A 3 10.75 -2.60 14.43
N SER A 4 9.45 -2.67 14.73
CA SER A 4 8.42 -2.40 13.72
C SER A 4 8.51 -0.93 13.34
N PHE A 5 8.62 -0.64 12.05
CA PHE A 5 8.57 0.73 11.54
C PHE A 5 7.12 1.25 11.65
N ASP A 6 6.91 2.19 12.58
CA ASP A 6 5.61 2.78 12.91
C ASP A 6 5.72 4.32 12.90
N PRO A 7 5.56 4.95 11.72
CA PRO A 7 5.73 6.39 11.56
C PRO A 7 4.50 7.16 12.06
N PRO A 8 4.64 8.43 12.46
CA PRO A 8 3.50 9.30 12.76
C PRO A 8 2.54 9.39 11.56
N LEU A 9 1.23 9.33 11.83
CA LEU A 9 0.21 9.43 10.77
C LEU A 9 0.29 10.75 9.98
N SER A 10 0.79 11.82 10.60
CA SER A 10 1.02 13.12 9.94
C SER A 10 2.02 13.06 8.80
N ASP A 11 2.91 12.07 8.82
CA ASP A 11 4.02 11.95 7.89
C ASP A 11 3.68 11.01 6.72
N ILE A 12 2.58 10.26 6.85
CA ILE A 12 2.09 9.35 5.82
C ILE A 12 1.33 10.13 4.77
N LYS A 13 1.83 10.09 3.53
CA LYS A 13 1.12 10.60 2.36
C LYS A 13 0.29 9.51 1.74
N THR A 14 -0.97 9.80 1.43
CA THR A 14 -1.89 8.85 0.81
C THR A 14 -2.25 9.31 -0.60
N ARG A 15 -2.15 8.40 -1.57
CA ARG A 15 -2.56 8.63 -2.97
C ARG A 15 -3.55 7.56 -3.40
N ARG A 16 -4.66 7.99 -4.01
CA ARG A 16 -5.59 7.06 -4.66
C ARG A 16 -4.97 6.54 -5.96
N MET A 17 -4.91 5.21 -6.09
CA MET A 17 -4.30 4.55 -7.24
C MET A 17 -5.33 3.93 -8.19
N GLY A 18 -6.54 3.67 -7.71
CA GLY A 18 -7.61 3.11 -8.54
C GLY A 18 -8.68 2.41 -7.72
N GLN A 19 -9.36 1.48 -8.37
CA GLN A 19 -10.38 0.63 -7.77
C GLN A 19 -10.15 -0.83 -8.19
N LEU A 20 -10.39 -1.74 -7.24
CA LEU A 20 -10.34 -3.18 -7.44
C LEU A 20 -11.76 -3.73 -7.32
N GLU A 21 -12.28 -4.29 -8.42
CA GLU A 21 -13.68 -4.72 -8.53
C GLU A 21 -13.75 -6.19 -8.99
N ARG A 22 -14.61 -6.97 -8.34
CA ARG A 22 -14.89 -8.38 -8.67
C ARG A 22 -16.27 -8.76 -8.15
N GLY A 23 -17.22 -8.97 -9.06
CA GLY A 23 -18.61 -9.21 -8.72
C GLY A 23 -19.19 -8.02 -7.92
N GLU A 24 -19.70 -8.29 -6.72
CA GLU A 24 -20.24 -7.27 -5.81
C GLU A 24 -19.16 -6.60 -4.93
N SER A 25 -17.93 -7.12 -4.95
CA SER A 25 -16.84 -6.56 -4.15
C SER A 25 -16.19 -5.36 -4.86
N ARG A 26 -16.09 -4.23 -4.15
CA ARG A 26 -15.44 -3.01 -4.62
C ARG A 26 -14.54 -2.43 -3.55
N TRP A 27 -13.28 -2.22 -3.88
CA TRP A 27 -12.27 -1.65 -2.99
C TRP A 27 -11.59 -0.46 -3.66
N GLU A 28 -11.52 0.68 -2.98
CA GLU A 28 -10.58 1.73 -3.34
C GLU A 28 -9.17 1.29 -2.96
N VAL A 29 -8.22 1.47 -3.88
CA VAL A 29 -6.83 1.12 -3.66
C VAL A 29 -6.04 2.41 -3.47
N LEU A 30 -5.45 2.56 -2.30
CA LEU A 30 -4.61 3.67 -1.92
C LEU A 30 -3.17 3.18 -1.76
N LEU A 31 -2.23 4.00 -2.21
CA LEU A 31 -0.81 3.85 -1.92
C LEU A 31 -0.43 4.86 -0.84
N GLU A 32 0.09 4.35 0.26
CA GLU A 32 0.59 5.17 1.35
C GLU A 32 2.11 5.15 1.32
N THR A 33 2.73 6.34 1.39
CA THR A 33 4.20 6.49 1.38
C THR A 33 4.68 7.37 2.53
N VAL A 34 5.87 7.09 3.02
CA VAL A 34 6.50 7.83 4.10
C VAL A 34 8.02 7.78 3.96
N HIS A 35 8.69 8.87 4.29
CA HIS A 35 10.15 8.91 4.33
C HIS A 35 10.65 8.23 5.61
N ASP A 36 11.53 7.25 5.47
CA ASP A 36 12.23 6.59 6.55
C ASP A 36 13.65 7.17 6.66
N PRO A 37 13.93 8.04 7.65
CA PRO A 37 15.24 8.65 7.81
C PRO A 37 16.32 7.67 8.28
N GLU A 38 15.96 6.51 8.87
CA GLU A 38 16.94 5.53 9.34
C GLU A 38 17.69 4.86 8.18
N VAL A 39 17.00 4.69 7.04
CA VAL A 39 17.54 4.10 5.81
C VAL A 39 17.61 5.08 4.65
N ASN A 40 17.22 6.34 4.88
CA ASN A 40 17.18 7.42 3.89
C ASN A 40 16.47 7.01 2.59
N ALA A 41 15.28 6.43 2.73
CA ALA A 41 14.47 5.92 1.64
C ALA A 41 12.98 6.18 1.88
N VAL A 42 12.14 5.87 0.90
CA VAL A 42 10.68 5.95 0.98
C VAL A 42 10.11 4.54 1.12
N ARG A 43 9.32 4.34 2.18
CA ARG A 43 8.53 3.13 2.35
C ARG A 43 7.16 3.30 1.72
N GLY A 44 6.62 2.21 1.18
CA GLY A 44 5.26 2.16 0.65
C GLY A 44 4.46 0.99 1.19
N ARG A 45 3.16 1.21 1.40
CA ARG A 45 2.17 0.16 1.71
C ARG A 45 0.88 0.38 0.95
N ILE A 46 0.10 -0.69 0.79
CA ILE A 46 -1.18 -0.66 0.08
C ILE A 46 -2.31 -0.67 1.11
N HIS A 47 -3.24 0.25 0.95
CA HIS A 47 -4.43 0.38 1.80
C HIS A 47 -5.68 0.21 0.93
N PHE A 48 -6.45 -0.81 1.25
CA PHE A 48 -7.73 -1.14 0.61
C PHE A 48 -8.89 -0.64 1.47
N VAL A 49 -9.84 0.08 0.85
CA VAL A 49 -11.02 0.61 1.54
C VAL A 49 -12.30 0.17 0.85
N SER A 50 -13.25 -0.39 1.60
CA SER A 50 -14.59 -0.75 1.10
C SER A 50 -15.64 -0.38 2.15
N GLY A 51 -16.26 0.79 1.99
CA GLY A 51 -17.18 1.34 2.98
C GLY A 51 -16.48 1.55 4.33
N THR A 52 -16.88 0.79 5.35
CA THR A 52 -16.26 0.81 6.69
C THR A 52 -15.13 -0.22 6.85
N LYS A 53 -14.87 -1.06 5.86
CA LYS A 53 -13.81 -2.08 5.91
C LYS A 53 -12.50 -1.48 5.40
N HIS A 54 -11.46 -1.63 6.21
CA HIS A 54 -10.10 -1.23 5.88
C HIS A 54 -9.18 -2.44 5.98
N ARG A 55 -8.33 -2.64 4.98
CA ARG A 55 -7.24 -3.63 5.03
C ARG A 55 -5.96 -2.96 4.58
N ILE A 56 -4.91 -3.07 5.39
CA ILE A 56 -3.65 -2.35 5.18
C ILE A 56 -2.52 -3.38 5.18
N SER A 57 -1.68 -3.34 4.14
CA SER A 57 -0.49 -4.19 4.09
C SER A 57 0.60 -3.69 5.05
N ALA A 58 1.61 -4.52 5.31
CA ALA A 58 2.88 -4.02 5.83
C ALA A 58 3.53 -3.03 4.84
N TRP A 59 4.61 -2.38 5.28
CA TRP A 59 5.50 -1.59 4.43
C TRP A 59 6.28 -2.51 3.47
N ILE A 60 5.68 -2.84 2.34
CA ILE A 60 6.17 -3.84 1.37
C ILE A 60 7.03 -3.23 0.26
N PHE A 61 7.02 -1.90 0.08
CA PHE A 61 7.91 -1.19 -0.82
C PHE A 61 8.99 -0.44 -0.04
N LEU A 62 10.18 -0.35 -0.62
CA LEU A 62 11.31 0.43 -0.13
C LEU A 62 12.14 0.86 -1.33
N ASP A 63 12.05 2.13 -1.70
CA ASP A 63 12.75 2.72 -2.85
C ASP A 63 13.23 4.13 -2.50
N TRP A 64 14.11 4.72 -3.30
CA TRP A 64 14.74 6.00 -2.96
C TRP A 64 13.77 7.18 -3.01
N THR A 65 12.74 7.09 -3.87
CA THR A 65 11.79 8.18 -4.10
C THR A 65 10.34 7.69 -4.12
N GLU A 66 9.41 8.59 -3.80
CA GLU A 66 7.97 8.32 -3.92
C GLU A 66 7.56 7.95 -5.36
N LYS A 67 8.28 8.46 -6.36
CA LYS A 67 8.03 8.16 -7.78
C LYS A 67 8.36 6.70 -8.09
N GLU A 68 9.48 6.18 -7.58
CA GLU A 68 9.86 4.78 -7.76
C GLU A 68 8.88 3.86 -7.03
N VAL A 69 8.47 4.19 -5.80
CA VAL A 69 7.43 3.44 -5.09
C VAL A 69 6.13 3.39 -5.89
N GLN A 70 5.70 4.52 -6.48
CA GLN A 70 4.53 4.55 -7.36
C GLN A 70 4.72 3.69 -8.61
N GLN A 71 5.89 3.71 -9.24
CA GLN A 71 6.18 2.87 -10.40
C GLN A 71 6.14 1.38 -10.04
N ARG A 72 6.75 0.99 -8.91
CA ARG A 72 6.75 -0.39 -8.39
C ARG A 72 5.33 -0.85 -8.05
N PHE A 73 4.50 0.04 -7.53
CA PHE A 73 3.07 -0.23 -7.38
C PHE A 73 2.41 -0.49 -8.73
N GLN A 74 2.64 0.33 -9.77
CA GLN A 74 2.04 0.13 -11.09
C GLN A 74 2.47 -1.20 -11.72
N GLU A 75 3.73 -1.57 -11.56
CA GLU A 75 4.26 -2.87 -12.00
C GLU A 75 3.56 -4.03 -11.26
N PHE A 76 3.41 -3.93 -9.94
CA PHE A 76 2.68 -4.92 -9.13
C PHE A 76 1.19 -5.00 -9.46
N ALA A 77 0.54 -3.84 -9.65
CA ALA A 77 -0.88 -3.71 -9.91
C ALA A 77 -1.26 -3.94 -11.38
N SER A 78 -0.29 -4.07 -12.28
CA SER A 78 -0.49 -4.32 -13.72
C SER A 78 -1.39 -5.53 -13.99
N ASN A 79 -1.40 -6.51 -13.08
CA ASN A 79 -2.37 -7.59 -13.02
C ASN A 79 -3.20 -7.47 -11.73
N ALA A 80 -4.52 -7.24 -11.89
CA ALA A 80 -5.45 -7.14 -10.76
C ALA A 80 -5.44 -8.37 -9.83
N GLN A 81 -5.04 -9.56 -10.31
CA GLN A 81 -4.96 -10.76 -9.48
C GLN A 81 -3.96 -10.61 -8.33
N GLY A 82 -2.86 -9.87 -8.52
CA GLY A 82 -1.87 -9.63 -7.46
C GLY A 82 -2.47 -8.85 -6.28
N LEU A 83 -3.27 -7.82 -6.60
CA LEU A 83 -3.99 -7.02 -5.60
C LEU A 83 -5.05 -7.86 -4.86
N TRP A 84 -5.79 -8.71 -5.57
CA TRP A 84 -6.76 -9.62 -4.95
C TRP A 84 -6.10 -10.62 -4.00
N ASN A 85 -5.01 -11.26 -4.43
CA ASN A 85 -4.28 -12.20 -3.58
C ASN A 85 -3.76 -11.53 -2.30
N LEU A 86 -3.23 -10.30 -2.42
CA LEU A 86 -2.80 -9.53 -1.27
C LEU A 86 -3.98 -9.21 -0.35
N LEU A 87 -5.07 -8.69 -0.90
CA LEU A 87 -6.28 -8.35 -0.12
C LEU A 87 -6.86 -9.55 0.64
N GLU A 88 -6.89 -10.73 0.02
CA GLU A 88 -7.34 -11.99 0.61
C GLU A 88 -6.39 -12.46 1.72
N SER A 89 -5.08 -12.24 1.57
CA SER A 89 -4.09 -12.59 2.61
C SER A 89 -4.18 -11.75 3.89
N LEU A 90 -4.75 -10.54 3.79
CA LEU A 90 -4.93 -9.59 4.91
C LEU A 90 -6.19 -9.86 5.74
N ASP A 91 -7.04 -10.82 5.33
CA ASP A 91 -8.27 -11.19 6.03
C ASP A 91 -8.08 -12.31 7.06
N ARG A 92 -6.84 -12.52 7.50
CA ARG A 92 -6.44 -13.61 8.41
C ARG A 92 -6.39 -13.17 9.86
#